data_AF-A0A060YH58-F1
#
_entry.id   AF-A0A060YH58-F1
#
_cell.length_a   1.000
_cell.length_b   1.000
_cell.length_c   1.000
_cell.angle_alpha   90.00
_cell.angle_beta   90.00
_cell.angle_gamma   90.00
#
_symmetry.space_group_name_H-M   'P 1'
#
loop_
_entity.id
_entity.type
_entity.pdbx_description
1 polymer ?
#
loop_
_entity_poly.entity_id
_entity_poly.type
_entity_poly.pdbx_seq_one_letter_code
_entity_poly.pdbx_strand_id
1 'polypeptide(L)'
;MMPLPTFWAILFFIMLLLLGLDSQGGMYVFQLFDYYAASGVCLLWVAFFECIAVAWVYGVDNFYDAIEDMIGYRPNPWMKWSWSVITPLLCVVSLC
;
A
#
# COMPACT_ATOMS: atom_id res chain seq x y z
N MET A 1 -24.83 11.98 1.48
CA MET A 1 -24.99 12.75 0.22
C MET A 1 -24.10 12.08 -0.81
N MET A 2 -24.70 11.33 -1.74
CA MET A 2 -23.96 10.46 -2.67
C MET A 2 -23.19 11.33 -3.67
N PRO A 3 -21.88 11.14 -3.86
CA PRO A 3 -21.07 11.97 -4.74
C PRO A 3 -21.24 11.49 -6.19
N LEU A 4 -22.47 11.59 -6.69
CA LEU A 4 -22.87 11.23 -8.05
C LEU A 4 -22.04 12.00 -9.09
N PRO A 5 -21.82 13.33 -8.99
CA PRO A 5 -21.07 14.09 -10.00
C PRO A 5 -19.58 13.73 -10.04
N THR A 6 -18.95 13.47 -8.89
CA THR A 6 -17.51 13.14 -8.86
C THR A 6 -17.26 11.75 -9.43
N PHE A 7 -18.18 10.80 -9.21
CA PHE A 7 -18.08 9.46 -9.78
C PHE A 7 -18.07 9.50 -11.32
N TRP A 8 -19.00 10.23 -11.93
CA TRP A 8 -19.04 10.39 -13.39
C TRP A 8 -17.81 11.13 -13.95
N ALA A 9 -17.31 12.15 -13.24
CA ALA A 9 -16.10 12.86 -13.64
C ALA A 9 -14.88 11.93 -13.62
N ILE A 10 -14.71 11.13 -12.56
CA ILE A 10 -13.60 10.17 -12.44
C ILE A 10 -13.67 9.12 -13.56
N LEU A 11 -14.85 8.56 -13.83
CA LEU A 11 -15.03 7.60 -14.92
C LEU A 11 -14.66 8.19 -16.29
N PHE A 12 -15.05 9.44 -16.55
CA PHE A 12 -14.70 10.12 -17.79
C PHE A 12 -13.18 10.33 -17.93
N PHE A 13 -12.50 10.73 -16.85
CA PHE A 13 -11.04 10.86 -16.85
C PHE A 13 -10.33 9.51 -17.05
N ILE A 14 -10.79 8.45 -16.40
CA ILE A 14 -10.23 7.09 -16.57
C ILE A 14 -10.40 6.61 -18.01
N MET A 15 -11.58 6.85 -18.62
CA MET A 15 -11.84 6.47 -20.01
C MET A 15 -10.87 7.17 -20.98
N LEU A 16 -10.59 8.47 -20.79
CA LEU A 16 -9.64 9.21 -21.63
C LEU A 16 -8.20 8.68 -21.48
N LEU A 17 -7.78 8.31 -20.27
CA LEU A 17 -6.47 7.70 -20.03
C LEU A 17 -6.35 6.33 -20.68
N LEU A 18 -7.37 5.48 -20.54
CA LEU A 18 -7.42 4.15 -21.16
C LEU A 18 -7.39 4.22 -22.70
N LEU A 19 -8.10 5.19 -23.29
CA LEU A 19 -8.08 5.40 -24.75
C LEU A 19 -6.68 5.81 -25.26
N GLY A 20 -5.95 6.62 -24.48
CA GLY A 20 -4.56 6.98 -24.80
C GLY A 20 -3.59 5.80 -24.68
N LEU A 21 -3.81 4.92 -23.69
CA LEU A 21 -3.01 3.71 -23.45
C LEU A 21 -3.29 2.60 -24.47
N ASP A 22 -4.49 2.55 -25.06
CA ASP A 22 -4.87 1.58 -26.11
C ASP A 22 -4.25 1.91 -27.49
N SER A 23 -3.68 3.11 -27.66
CA SER A 23 -2.99 3.48 -28.89
C SER A 23 -1.71 2.66 -29.13
N GLN A 24 -1.23 2.58 -30.38
CA GLN A 24 0.00 1.82 -30.72
C GLN A 24 1.24 2.26 -29.92
N GLY A 25 1.29 3.52 -29.47
CA GLY A 25 2.35 4.03 -28.58
C GLY A 25 2.06 3.85 -27.09
N GLY A 26 0.79 3.58 -26.74
CA GLY A 26 0.33 3.47 -25.36
C GLY A 26 0.86 2.23 -24.63
N MET A 27 1.17 1.14 -25.33
CA MET A 27 1.79 -0.06 -24.73
C MET A 27 3.16 0.25 -24.09
N TYR A 28 3.96 1.12 -24.69
CA TYR A 28 5.25 1.53 -24.12
C TYR A 28 5.08 2.38 -22.85
N VAL A 29 4.11 3.30 -22.89
CA VAL A 29 3.77 4.14 -21.73
C VAL A 29 3.18 3.29 -20.61
N PHE A 30 2.37 2.28 -20.94
CA PHE A 30 1.80 1.34 -19.99
C PHE A 30 2.88 0.50 -19.31
N GLN A 31 3.85 -0.03 -20.05
CA GLN A 31 4.97 -0.77 -19.47
C GLN A 31 5.83 0.10 -18.56
N LEU A 32 6.09 1.35 -18.97
CA LEU A 32 6.81 2.31 -18.14
C LEU A 32 6.04 2.60 -16.85
N PHE A 33 4.72 2.83 -16.95
CA PHE A 33 3.87 3.07 -15.79
C PHE A 33 3.80 1.85 -14.87
N ASP A 34 3.60 0.64 -15.40
CA ASP A 34 3.56 -0.58 -14.61
C ASP A 34 4.91 -0.84 -13.91
N TYR A 35 6.02 -0.53 -14.58
CA TYR A 35 7.36 -0.62 -13.99
C TYR A 35 7.58 0.39 -12.84
N TYR A 36 7.17 1.65 -12.99
CA TYR A 36 7.37 2.66 -11.94
C TYR A 36 6.28 2.68 -10.85
N ALA A 37 5.04 2.33 -11.19
CA ALA A 37 3.88 2.38 -10.29
C ALA A 37 3.63 1.05 -9.58
N ALA A 38 3.73 -0.09 -10.30
CA ALA A 38 3.47 -1.41 -9.73
C ALA A 38 4.75 -2.19 -9.39
N SER A 39 5.85 -2.00 -10.15
CA SER A 39 7.11 -2.76 -9.96
C SER A 39 8.13 -2.13 -9.01
N GLY A 40 7.68 -1.34 -8.02
CA GLY A 40 8.25 -1.50 -6.68
C GLY A 40 8.71 -0.23 -5.96
N VAL A 41 9.50 0.67 -6.55
CA VAL A 41 10.23 1.68 -5.75
C VAL A 41 9.28 2.62 -4.98
N CYS A 42 8.22 3.11 -5.62
CA CYS A 42 7.25 4.00 -4.99
C CYS A 42 6.42 3.30 -3.89
N LEU A 43 5.92 2.09 -4.18
CA LEU A 43 5.13 1.29 -3.25
C LEU A 43 5.98 0.84 -2.06
N LEU A 44 7.21 0.38 -2.30
CA LEU A 44 8.15 -0.04 -1.27
C LEU A 44 8.54 1.14 -0.38
N TRP A 45 8.74 2.34 -0.95
CA TRP A 45 9.01 3.55 -0.18
C TRP A 45 7.86 3.92 0.75
N VAL A 46 6.61 3.87 0.27
CA VAL A 46 5.42 4.12 1.11
C VAL A 46 5.26 3.05 2.19
N ALA A 47 5.39 1.77 1.83
CA ALA A 47 5.29 0.65 2.78
C ALA A 47 6.38 0.71 3.86
N PHE A 48 7.59 1.14 3.51
CA PHE A 48 8.68 1.37 4.46
C PHE A 48 8.31 2.42 5.51
N PHE A 49 7.78 3.57 5.07
CA PHE A 49 7.32 4.62 5.98
C PHE A 49 6.14 4.18 6.84
N GLU A 50 5.18 3.45 6.26
CA GLU A 50 4.04 2.91 7.00
C GLU A 50 4.49 1.97 8.11
N CYS A 51 5.42 1.05 7.82
CA CYS A 51 5.97 0.14 8.82
C CYS A 51 6.74 0.87 9.93
N ILE A 52 7.54 1.88 9.59
CA ILE A 52 8.25 2.71 10.59
C ILE A 52 7.25 3.52 11.42
N ALA A 53 6.22 4.08 10.80
CA ALA A 53 5.17 4.82 11.51
C ALA A 53 4.44 3.91 12.51
N VAL A 54 4.09 2.68 12.14
CA VAL A 54 3.45 1.73 13.06
C VAL A 54 4.41 1.27 14.16
N ALA A 55 5.67 0.96 13.82
CA ALA A 55 6.63 0.44 14.79
C ALA A 55 7.10 1.49 15.81
N TRP A 56 7.35 2.73 15.37
CA TRP A 56 7.96 3.79 16.19
C TRP A 56 6.99 4.90 16.61
N VAL A 57 6.07 5.33 15.74
CA VAL A 57 5.16 6.45 16.03
C VAL A 57 3.91 5.97 16.77
N TYR A 58 3.28 4.88 16.29
CA TYR A 58 2.09 4.32 16.94
C TYR A 58 2.43 3.53 18.20
N GLY A 59 3.61 2.91 18.22
CA GLY A 59 4.08 2.10 19.33
C GLY A 59 3.48 0.70 19.29
N VAL A 60 4.38 -0.28 19.27
CA VAL A 60 4.06 -1.72 19.17
C VAL A 60 3.20 -2.21 20.34
N ASP A 61 3.16 -1.49 21.47
CA ASP A 61 2.33 -1.82 22.64
C ASP A 61 0.89 -1.30 22.52
N ASN A 62 0.69 -0.06 22.04
CA ASN A 62 -0.66 0.46 21.76
C ASN A 62 -1.37 -0.35 20.67
N PHE A 63 -0.61 -0.86 19.69
CA PHE A 63 -1.14 -1.76 18.67
C PHE A 63 -1.60 -3.10 19.25
N TYR A 64 -0.93 -3.58 20.31
CA TYR A 64 -1.30 -4.83 20.97
C TYR A 64 -2.57 -4.68 21.79
N ASP A 65 -2.72 -3.57 22.51
CA ASP A 65 -3.94 -3.28 23.27
C ASP A 65 -5.13 -3.09 22.32
N ALA A 66 -4.94 -2.48 21.15
CA ALA A 66 -5.99 -2.38 20.12
C ALA A 66 -6.41 -3.76 19.56
N ILE A 67 -5.46 -4.67 19.36
CA ILE A 67 -5.76 -6.04 18.91
C ILE A 67 -6.48 -6.84 20.01
N GLU A 68 -6.10 -6.66 21.27
CA GLU A 68 -6.79 -7.30 22.40
C GLU A 68 -8.22 -6.79 22.55
N ASP A 69 -8.48 -5.50 22.30
CA ASP A 69 -9.83 -4.95 22.32
C ASP A 69 -10.70 -5.47 21.16
N MET A 70 -10.10 -5.78 20.01
CA MET A 70 -10.84 -6.35 18.86
C MET A 70 -11.10 -7.85 18.98
N ILE A 71 -10.16 -8.61 19.57
CA ILE A 71 -10.19 -10.09 19.53
C ILE A 71 -10.51 -10.70 20.90
N GLY A 72 -10.36 -9.95 21.99
CA GLY A 72 -10.72 -10.37 23.37
C GLY A 72 -9.73 -11.31 24.05
N TYR A 73 -8.63 -11.69 23.39
CA TYR A 73 -7.53 -12.46 23.98
C TYR A 73 -6.18 -11.90 23.50
N ARG A 74 -5.11 -12.01 24.32
CA ARG A 74 -3.76 -11.59 23.91
C ARG A 74 -3.11 -12.65 23.02
N PRO A 75 -2.93 -12.41 21.70
CA PRO A 75 -2.21 -13.34 20.85
C PRO A 75 -0.73 -13.45 21.25
N ASN A 76 -0.12 -14.61 20.97
CA ASN A 76 1.23 -14.96 21.39
C ASN A 76 2.28 -13.91 20.91
N PRO A 77 3.20 -13.43 21.78
CA PRO A 77 4.19 -12.38 21.45
C PRO A 77 5.09 -12.70 20.25
N TRP A 78 5.27 -13.98 19.92
CA TRP A 78 6.08 -14.44 18.78
C TRP A 78 5.46 -14.08 17.41
N MET A 79 4.13 -13.93 17.31
CA MET A 79 3.48 -13.47 16.07
C MET A 79 3.58 -11.95 15.89
N LYS A 80 3.74 -11.19 16.98
CA LYS A 80 3.96 -9.72 17.00
C LYS A 80 5.20 -9.35 16.20
N TRP A 81 6.30 -10.05 16.47
CA TRP A 81 7.58 -9.85 15.79
C TRP A 81 7.55 -10.35 14.35
N SER A 82 6.85 -11.46 14.11
CA SER A 82 6.70 -12.02 12.78
C SER A 82 6.02 -11.03 11.81
N TRP A 83 5.01 -10.28 12.22
CA TRP A 83 4.28 -9.40 11.29
C TRP A 83 4.66 -7.93 11.35
N SER A 84 5.21 -7.46 12.48
CA SER A 84 5.68 -6.08 12.60
C SER A 84 7.14 -5.90 12.18
N VAL A 85 7.97 -6.96 12.15
CA VAL A 85 9.42 -6.87 11.84
C VAL A 85 9.81 -7.66 10.60
N ILE A 86 9.25 -8.85 10.34
CA ILE A 86 9.61 -9.60 9.13
C ILE A 86 9.11 -8.88 7.87
N THR A 87 7.92 -8.28 7.91
CA THR A 87 7.34 -7.53 6.78
C THR A 87 8.21 -6.34 6.35
N PRO A 88 8.64 -5.41 7.25
CA PRO A 88 9.54 -4.34 6.84
C PRO A 88 10.93 -4.84 6.44
N LEU A 89 11.43 -5.91 7.05
CA LEU A 89 12.75 -6.45 6.73
C LEU A 89 12.76 -7.08 5.32
N LEU A 90 11.69 -7.78 4.92
CA LEU A 90 11.50 -8.24 3.53
C LEU A 90 11.39 -7.07 2.55
N CYS A 91 10.67 -5.99 2.91
CA CYS A 91 10.57 -4.79 2.06
C CYS A 91 11.92 -4.08 1.88
N VAL A 92 12.75 -4.00 2.93
CA VAL A 92 14.10 -3.43 2.87
C VAL A 92 15.05 -4.31 2.06
N VAL A 93 14.97 -5.65 2.22
CA VAL A 93 15.79 -6.59 1.45
C VAL A 93 15.44 -6.59 -0.04
N SER A 94 14.17 -6.44 -0.41
CA SER A 94 13.75 -6.27 -1.82
C SER A 94 14.13 -4.91 -2.42
N LEU A 95 14.55 -3.93 -1.60
CA LEU A 95 14.97 -2.60 -2.03
C LEU A 95 16.48 -2.53 -2.35
N CYS A 96 17.25 -3.55 -1.94
CA CYS A 96 18.67 -3.76 -2.25
C CYS A 96 18.83 -4.70 -3.46
#